data_AF-A0A0B1S327-F1
#
_entry.id   AF-A0A0B1S327-F1
#
_cell.length_a   1.000
_cell.length_b   1.000
_cell.length_c   1.000
_cell.angle_alpha   90.00
_cell.angle_beta   90.00
_cell.angle_gamma   90.00
#
_symmetry.space_group_name_H-M   'P 1'
#
loop_
_entity.id
_entity.type
_entity.pdbx_description
1 polymer ?
#
loop_
_entity_poly.entity_id
_entity_poly.type
_entity_poly.pdbx_seq_one_letter_code
_entity_poly.pdbx_strand_id
1 'polypeptide(L)'
;MLWSPNVCIVNTKSTTVHMSPKPNVLLMLMPNGTIWLNYRVKVESPCSMNLERFPIDQQVCSLVFESYSYNTATVSIDWMPIAITVLEDISLPDFDLSGIKTFKHTESYKAGEWYRLTVELRFKRRYGFYILQMYFPTYISVFISWIAFCIDTKALPARIVLGVNSLMSLTFQFGNIIRSLPPVSYIKAIDIWMFTCVAFIFASLLELAFVAYQDKKLLLKSNKSGNTLYAILSFMKYFDPFAEINGSPRLRQQERCLERRKTDDVGFSVDKSYLSP
;
A
#
# COMPACT_ATOMS: atom_id res chain seq x y z
N MET A 1 46.22 4.09 -34.76
CA MET A 1 44.97 4.08 -33.97
C MET A 1 44.48 2.64 -33.88
N LEU A 2 44.08 2.17 -32.70
CA LEU A 2 43.53 0.83 -32.54
C LEU A 2 42.03 0.89 -32.87
N TRP A 3 41.56 0.02 -33.77
CA TRP A 3 40.14 -0.11 -34.07
C TRP A 3 39.45 -0.90 -32.95
N SER A 4 38.27 -0.44 -32.53
CA SER A 4 37.39 -1.14 -31.59
C SER A 4 35.97 -1.22 -32.15
N PRO A 5 35.27 -2.35 -32.01
CA PRO A 5 33.89 -2.45 -32.47
C PRO A 5 32.97 -1.55 -31.62
N ASN A 6 32.22 -0.67 -32.28
CA ASN A 6 31.25 0.22 -31.64
C ASN A 6 29.95 -0.52 -31.28
N VAL A 7 30.01 -1.43 -30.30
CA VAL A 7 28.83 -2.12 -29.76
C VAL A 7 28.11 -1.21 -28.77
N CYS A 8 26.83 -0.97 -29.00
CA CYS A 8 25.96 -0.18 -28.14
C CYS A 8 24.79 -1.02 -27.62
N ILE A 9 24.16 -0.54 -26.55
CA ILE A 9 22.94 -1.13 -26.03
C ILE A 9 21.78 -0.27 -26.52
N VAL A 10 21.11 -0.74 -27.59
CA VAL A 10 20.19 0.10 -28.39
C VAL A 10 18.95 0.51 -27.62
N ASN A 11 18.50 -0.32 -26.68
CA ASN A 11 17.33 -0.03 -25.89
C ASN A 11 17.66 0.73 -24.60
N THR A 12 18.79 1.43 -24.49
CA THR A 12 19.11 2.18 -23.26
C THR A 12 18.64 3.62 -23.30
N LYS A 13 18.28 4.15 -22.13
CA LYS A 13 18.03 5.58 -21.94
C LYS A 13 19.32 6.31 -21.59
N SER A 14 20.16 5.69 -20.76
CA SER A 14 21.43 6.26 -20.31
C SER A 14 22.41 5.12 -20.04
N THR A 15 23.64 5.30 -20.50
CA THR A 15 24.75 4.38 -20.23
C THR A 15 25.96 5.20 -19.80
N THR A 16 26.52 4.90 -18.63
CA THR A 16 27.70 5.60 -18.11
C THR A 16 28.81 4.60 -17.78
N VAL A 17 30.04 4.90 -18.22
CA VAL A 17 31.21 4.10 -17.87
C VAL A 17 31.64 4.49 -16.47
N HIS A 18 31.87 3.50 -15.60
CA HIS A 18 32.35 3.75 -14.25
C HIS A 18 33.76 4.37 -14.28
N MET A 19 33.97 5.38 -13.43
CA MET A 19 35.25 6.07 -13.28
C MET A 19 35.69 6.07 -11.81
N SER A 20 36.89 5.57 -11.51
CA SER A 20 37.51 5.72 -10.19
C SER A 20 38.97 5.28 -10.21
N PRO A 21 39.98 6.17 -10.18
CA PRO A 21 40.03 7.59 -10.59
C PRO A 21 40.15 7.80 -12.12
N LYS A 22 40.36 6.72 -12.88
CA LYS A 22 40.37 6.68 -14.35
C LYS A 22 39.13 5.92 -14.86
N PRO A 23 38.74 6.04 -16.14
CA PRO A 23 37.68 5.20 -16.69
C PRO A 23 38.05 3.72 -16.60
N ASN A 24 37.12 2.91 -16.12
CA ASN A 24 37.29 1.47 -15.91
C ASN A 24 37.13 0.73 -17.24
N VAL A 25 38.16 0.85 -18.06
CA VAL A 25 38.30 0.17 -19.36
C VAL A 25 39.60 -0.63 -19.34
N LEU A 26 39.50 -1.93 -19.56
CA LEU A 26 40.65 -2.81 -19.68
C LEU A 26 40.79 -3.24 -21.15
N LEU A 27 41.94 -2.91 -21.73
CA LEU A 27 42.36 -3.37 -23.05
C LEU A 27 43.58 -4.27 -22.87
N MET A 28 43.50 -5.52 -23.32
CA MET A 28 44.58 -6.48 -23.26
C MET A 28 44.82 -7.07 -24.65
N LEU A 29 46.07 -7.02 -25.11
CA LEU A 29 46.50 -7.61 -26.38
C LEU A 29 47.17 -8.95 -26.11
N MET A 30 46.65 -10.02 -26.70
CA MET A 30 47.26 -11.35 -26.62
C MET A 30 48.34 -11.53 -27.71
N PRO A 31 49.34 -12.41 -27.48
CA PRO A 31 50.41 -12.65 -28.46
C PRO A 31 49.92 -13.18 -29.82
N ASN A 32 48.74 -13.81 -29.87
CA ASN A 32 48.11 -14.30 -31.10
C ASN A 32 47.38 -13.19 -31.90
N GLY A 33 47.46 -11.92 -31.47
CA GLY A 33 46.78 -10.79 -32.08
C GLY A 33 45.31 -10.60 -31.64
N THR A 34 44.79 -11.43 -30.73
CA THR A 34 43.44 -11.28 -30.19
C THR A 34 43.41 -10.13 -29.18
N ILE A 35 42.35 -9.32 -29.23
CA ILE A 35 42.16 -8.17 -28.34
C ILE A 35 41.04 -8.49 -27.37
N TRP A 36 41.31 -8.35 -26.06
CA TRP A 36 40.32 -8.40 -25.01
C TRP A 36 39.98 -6.99 -24.55
N LEU A 37 38.71 -6.62 -24.66
CA LEU A 37 38.22 -5.29 -24.32
C LEU A 37 37.06 -5.44 -23.33
N ASN A 38 37.24 -4.87 -22.14
CA ASN A 38 36.27 -4.95 -21.04
C ASN A 38 35.91 -3.55 -20.56
N TYR A 39 34.61 -3.31 -20.42
CA TYR A 39 34.05 -2.07 -19.90
C TYR A 39 33.22 -2.36 -18.65
N ARG A 40 33.41 -1.56 -17.60
CA ARG A 40 32.48 -1.52 -16.47
C ARG A 40 31.46 -0.40 -16.69
N VAL A 41 30.23 -0.76 -17.04
CA VAL A 41 29.15 0.19 -17.37
C VAL A 41 27.98 0.11 -16.40
N LYS A 42 27.43 1.27 -16.03
CA LYS A 42 26.09 1.40 -15.45
C LYS A 42 25.10 1.66 -16.57
N VAL A 43 24.09 0.81 -16.68
CA VAL A 43 23.12 0.83 -17.77
C VAL A 43 21.72 1.07 -17.22
N GLU A 44 21.04 2.07 -17.76
CA GLU A 44 19.64 2.37 -17.47
C GLU A 44 18.82 2.10 -18.73
N SER A 45 18.03 1.02 -18.71
CA SER A 45 17.16 0.60 -19.81
C SER A 45 15.68 0.68 -19.40
N PRO A 46 14.77 1.01 -20.32
CA PRO A 46 13.35 0.88 -20.10
C PRO A 46 12.97 -0.60 -20.05
N CYS A 47 12.07 -0.92 -19.13
CA CYS A 47 11.44 -2.22 -19.03
C CYS A 47 9.93 -2.03 -19.08
N SER A 48 9.27 -2.68 -20.04
CA SER A 48 7.81 -2.68 -20.13
C SER A 48 7.27 -3.69 -19.12
N MET A 49 6.63 -3.18 -18.07
CA MET A 49 6.12 -4.02 -16.98
C MET A 49 4.63 -4.31 -17.17
N ASN A 50 4.23 -5.58 -17.01
CA ASN A 50 2.84 -5.97 -16.95
C ASN A 50 2.40 -6.15 -15.49
N LEU A 51 1.56 -5.22 -15.00
CA LEU A 51 1.10 -5.17 -13.61
C LEU A 51 -0.31 -5.78 -13.41
N GLU A 52 -0.87 -6.47 -14.40
CA GLU A 52 -2.21 -7.09 -14.30
C GLU A 52 -2.33 -8.01 -13.08
N ARG A 53 -1.26 -8.75 -12.75
CA ARG A 53 -1.20 -9.69 -11.61
C ARG A 53 -0.55 -9.09 -10.35
N PHE A 54 -0.40 -7.77 -10.27
CA PHE A 54 0.21 -7.13 -9.10
C PHE A 54 -0.54 -7.48 -7.80
N PRO A 55 0.15 -7.82 -6.67
CA PRO A 55 1.61 -7.81 -6.46
C PRO A 55 2.32 -9.16 -6.70
N ILE A 56 1.62 -10.18 -7.22
CA ILE A 56 2.18 -11.51 -7.51
C ILE A 56 2.50 -11.60 -9.01
N ASP A 57 3.32 -10.67 -9.48
CA ASP A 57 3.71 -10.48 -10.86
C ASP A 57 5.14 -10.97 -11.14
N GLN A 58 5.40 -11.23 -12.43
CA GLN A 58 6.73 -11.49 -12.96
C GLN A 58 6.98 -10.51 -14.10
N GLN A 59 8.16 -9.90 -14.09
CA GLN A 59 8.57 -8.90 -15.07
C GLN A 59 9.73 -9.43 -15.90
N VAL A 60 9.68 -9.18 -17.21
CA VAL A 60 10.75 -9.56 -18.14
C VAL A 60 11.32 -8.29 -18.72
N CYS A 61 12.60 -8.04 -18.43
CA CYS A 61 13.33 -6.89 -18.96
C CYS A 61 14.40 -7.37 -19.91
N SER A 62 14.52 -6.73 -21.07
CA SER A 62 15.52 -7.08 -22.07
C SER A 62 16.64 -6.06 -22.14
N LEU A 63 17.86 -6.51 -22.44
CA LEU A 63 18.98 -5.68 -22.87
C LEU A 63 19.40 -6.14 -24.27
N VAL A 64 19.49 -5.21 -25.21
CA VAL A 64 19.78 -5.52 -26.61
C VAL A 64 21.09 -4.86 -27.01
N PHE A 65 22.09 -5.68 -27.33
CA PHE A 65 23.39 -5.26 -27.84
C PHE A 65 23.41 -5.36 -29.36
N GLU A 66 23.92 -4.31 -30.00
CA GLU A 66 24.01 -4.20 -31.46
C GLU A 66 25.23 -3.35 -31.83
N SER A 67 25.81 -3.57 -33.00
CA SER A 67 26.82 -2.68 -33.57
C SER A 67 26.17 -1.41 -34.13
N TYR A 68 26.60 -0.22 -33.67
CA TYR A 68 26.00 1.03 -34.12
C TYR A 68 26.23 1.32 -35.62
N SER A 69 27.40 0.99 -36.14
CA SER A 69 27.83 1.41 -37.50
C SER A 69 28.02 0.27 -38.49
N TYR A 70 28.05 -0.98 -38.03
CA TYR A 70 28.48 -2.13 -38.83
C TYR A 70 27.35 -3.13 -39.00
N ASN A 71 27.03 -3.45 -40.24
CA ASN A 71 26.02 -4.44 -40.61
C ASN A 71 26.55 -5.88 -40.54
N THR A 72 25.68 -6.86 -40.81
CA THR A 72 26.00 -8.30 -40.82
C THR A 72 27.12 -8.67 -41.80
N ALA A 73 27.34 -7.89 -42.86
CA ALA A 73 28.39 -8.13 -43.86
C ALA A 73 29.80 -7.74 -43.39
N THR A 74 29.90 -6.89 -42.36
CA THR A 74 31.20 -6.35 -41.89
C THR A 74 31.61 -6.89 -40.52
N VAL A 75 30.67 -7.03 -39.59
CA VAL A 75 30.95 -7.49 -38.22
C VAL A 75 29.92 -8.54 -37.81
N SER A 76 30.40 -9.67 -37.29
CA SER A 76 29.59 -10.64 -36.57
C SER A 76 29.77 -10.45 -35.06
N ILE A 77 28.67 -10.53 -34.32
CA ILE A 77 28.67 -10.48 -32.86
C ILE A 77 28.08 -11.80 -32.38
N ASP A 78 28.79 -12.46 -31.46
CA ASP A 78 28.44 -13.78 -30.95
C ASP A 78 28.64 -13.85 -29.44
N TRP A 79 27.81 -14.66 -28.77
CA TRP A 79 27.96 -14.93 -27.35
C TRP A 79 29.18 -15.80 -27.09
N MET A 80 29.93 -15.49 -26.03
CA MET A 80 30.90 -16.44 -25.49
C MET A 80 30.16 -17.69 -24.95
N PRO A 81 30.84 -18.85 -24.85
CA PRO A 81 30.23 -20.08 -24.30
C PRO A 81 29.54 -19.86 -22.96
N ILE A 82 30.12 -18.98 -22.13
CA ILE A 82 29.49 -18.44 -20.93
C ILE A 82 29.09 -16.99 -21.25
N ALA A 83 27.83 -16.80 -21.63
CA ALA A 83 27.33 -15.50 -22.07
C ALA A 83 27.22 -14.48 -20.93
N ILE A 84 26.76 -14.92 -19.76
CA ILE A 84 26.50 -14.06 -18.60
C ILE A 84 26.95 -14.78 -17.33
N THR A 85 27.77 -14.09 -16.55
CA THR A 85 28.10 -14.46 -15.17
C THR A 85 27.43 -13.47 -14.23
N VAL A 86 26.61 -13.98 -13.32
CA VAL A 86 25.93 -13.18 -12.30
C VAL A 86 26.77 -13.20 -11.03
N LEU A 87 26.85 -12.07 -10.33
CA LEU A 87 27.44 -12.04 -8.99
C LEU A 87 26.52 -12.78 -8.00
N GLU A 88 27.08 -13.61 -7.12
CA GLU A 88 26.29 -14.47 -6.21
C GLU A 88 25.35 -13.70 -5.27
N ASP A 89 25.70 -12.46 -4.89
CA ASP A 89 24.97 -11.67 -3.88
C ASP A 89 24.10 -10.53 -4.45
N ILE A 90 23.46 -10.72 -5.62
CA ILE A 90 22.53 -9.71 -6.12
C ILE A 90 21.16 -9.88 -5.45
N SER A 91 21.00 -9.30 -4.26
CA SER A 91 19.70 -9.16 -3.61
C SER A 91 19.11 -7.77 -3.92
N LEU A 92 18.05 -7.71 -4.73
CA LEU A 92 17.25 -6.49 -4.83
C LEU A 92 16.21 -6.48 -3.68
N PRO A 93 15.84 -5.30 -3.14
CA PRO A 93 14.88 -5.23 -2.04
C PRO A 93 13.47 -5.72 -2.44
N ASP A 94 13.01 -5.34 -3.64
CA ASP A 94 11.64 -5.60 -4.09
C ASP A 94 11.51 -6.78 -5.06
N PHE A 95 12.61 -7.24 -5.64
CA PHE A 95 12.62 -8.24 -6.70
C PHE A 95 13.70 -9.31 -6.48
N ASP A 96 13.41 -10.52 -6.94
CA ASP A 96 14.36 -11.60 -7.07
C ASP A 96 14.63 -11.88 -8.55
N LEU A 97 15.91 -11.99 -8.91
CA LEU A 97 16.30 -12.43 -10.25
C LEU A 97 16.04 -13.93 -10.37
N SER A 98 14.96 -14.28 -11.06
CA SER A 98 14.47 -15.67 -11.17
C SER A 98 15.11 -16.45 -12.32
N GLY A 99 15.61 -15.75 -13.35
CA GLY A 99 16.22 -16.42 -14.49
C GLY A 99 16.73 -15.45 -15.54
N ILE A 100 17.66 -15.94 -16.36
CA ILE A 100 18.31 -15.21 -17.43
C ILE A 100 18.24 -16.05 -18.69
N LYS A 101 17.92 -15.42 -19.82
CA LYS A 101 17.99 -16.04 -21.15
C LYS A 101 18.80 -15.17 -22.09
N THR A 102 19.57 -15.80 -22.96
CA THR A 102 20.37 -15.11 -23.97
C THR A 102 20.13 -15.73 -25.33
N PHE A 103 19.96 -14.90 -26.35
CA PHE A 103 19.83 -15.37 -27.73
C PHE A 103 20.44 -14.36 -28.70
N LYS A 104 20.80 -14.86 -29.89
CA LYS A 104 21.25 -14.07 -31.04
C LYS A 104 20.14 -14.07 -32.07
N HIS A 105 19.83 -12.92 -32.63
CA HIS A 105 18.91 -12.79 -33.75
C HIS A 105 19.37 -11.67 -34.69
N THR A 106 18.76 -11.59 -35.87
CA THR A 106 19.05 -10.55 -36.86
C THR A 106 17.87 -9.59 -36.93
N GLU A 107 18.14 -8.29 -37.01
CA GLU A 107 17.13 -7.27 -37.29
C GLU A 107 17.40 -6.63 -38.65
N SER A 108 16.34 -6.49 -39.46
CA SER A 108 16.37 -5.72 -40.69
C SER A 108 15.98 -4.25 -40.44
N TYR A 109 16.87 -3.35 -40.82
CA TYR A 109 16.62 -1.91 -40.93
C TYR A 109 16.59 -1.48 -42.41
N LYS A 110 16.17 -0.23 -42.68
CA LYS A 110 16.20 0.33 -44.04
C LYS A 110 17.61 0.34 -44.66
N ALA A 111 18.64 0.39 -43.82
CA ALA A 111 20.04 0.45 -44.24
C ALA A 111 20.70 -0.94 -44.39
N GLY A 112 19.97 -2.04 -44.18
CA GLY A 112 20.50 -3.41 -44.20
C GLY A 112 20.14 -4.23 -42.96
N GLU A 113 20.87 -5.32 -42.73
CA GLU A 113 20.65 -6.21 -41.59
C GLU A 113 21.76 -6.09 -40.54
N TRP A 114 21.37 -6.21 -39.26
CA TRP A 114 22.26 -6.11 -38.10
C TRP A 114 22.10 -7.34 -37.21
N TYR A 115 23.22 -7.82 -36.66
CA TYR A 115 23.19 -8.84 -35.61
C TYR A 115 22.86 -8.19 -34.26
N ARG A 116 21.88 -8.76 -33.57
CA ARG A 116 21.49 -8.41 -32.20
C ARG A 116 21.76 -9.55 -31.24
N LEU A 117 22.33 -9.19 -30.10
CA LEU A 117 22.42 -10.07 -28.94
C LEU A 117 21.46 -9.58 -27.88
N THR A 118 20.53 -10.42 -27.45
CA THR A 118 19.53 -10.04 -26.45
C THR A 118 19.68 -10.87 -25.19
N VAL A 119 19.62 -10.17 -24.06
CA VAL A 119 19.56 -10.72 -22.72
C VAL A 119 18.18 -10.44 -22.16
N GLU A 120 17.45 -11.48 -21.80
CA GLU A 120 16.21 -11.36 -21.02
C GLU A 120 16.49 -11.68 -19.56
N LEU A 121 16.16 -10.73 -18.69
CA LEU A 121 16.22 -10.84 -17.25
C LEU A 121 14.80 -10.99 -16.72
N ARG A 122 14.54 -12.08 -16.00
CA ARG A 122 13.23 -12.37 -15.40
C ARG A 122 13.26 -12.02 -13.92
N PHE A 123 12.51 -11.01 -13.53
CA PHE A 123 12.38 -10.55 -12.15
C PHE A 123 11.05 -11.03 -11.57
N LYS A 124 11.09 -11.60 -10.37
CA LYS A 124 9.92 -11.99 -9.58
C LYS A 124 9.78 -11.02 -8.42
N ARG A 125 8.60 -10.44 -8.21
CA ARG A 125 8.38 -9.51 -7.09
C ARG A 125 8.29 -10.24 -5.75
N ARG A 126 8.89 -9.66 -4.71
CA ARG A 126 8.71 -10.09 -3.31
C ARG A 126 7.40 -9.54 -2.76
N TYR A 127 6.38 -10.39 -2.69
CA TYR A 127 5.02 -9.97 -2.33
C TYR A 127 4.75 -9.85 -0.82
N GLY A 128 5.65 -10.35 0.05
CA GLY A 128 5.41 -10.46 1.50
C GLY A 128 5.07 -9.12 2.16
N PHE A 129 5.78 -8.05 1.77
CA PHE A 129 5.50 -6.70 2.23
C PHE A 129 4.09 -6.22 1.83
N TYR A 130 3.71 -6.45 0.57
CA TYR A 130 2.40 -6.04 0.06
C TYR A 130 1.25 -6.82 0.72
N ILE A 131 1.43 -8.11 1.02
CA ILE A 131 0.41 -8.88 1.75
C ILE A 131 0.18 -8.29 3.15
N LEU A 132 1.26 -8.05 3.91
CA LEU A 132 1.14 -7.58 5.29
C LEU A 132 0.67 -6.12 5.39
N GLN A 133 1.09 -5.24 4.49
CA GLN A 133 0.73 -3.81 4.56
C GLN A 133 -0.57 -3.46 3.82
N MET A 134 -1.01 -4.28 2.88
CA MET A 134 -2.16 -3.96 2.02
C MET A 134 -3.33 -4.91 2.25
N TYR A 135 -3.09 -6.23 2.18
CA TYR A 135 -4.18 -7.21 2.31
C TYR A 135 -4.64 -7.34 3.77
N PHE A 136 -3.71 -7.35 4.73
CA PHE A 136 -4.05 -7.47 6.14
C PHE A 136 -4.96 -6.34 6.67
N PRO A 137 -4.67 -5.04 6.46
CA PRO A 137 -5.55 -3.98 6.96
C PRO A 137 -6.89 -3.89 6.22
N THR A 138 -6.93 -4.23 4.92
CA THR A 138 -8.20 -4.27 4.16
C THR A 138 -9.10 -5.40 4.65
N TYR A 139 -8.52 -6.55 4.99
CA TYR A 139 -9.23 -7.65 5.64
C TYR A 139 -9.80 -7.22 6.99
N ILE A 140 -9.00 -6.63 7.88
CA ILE A 140 -9.48 -6.12 9.18
C ILE A 140 -10.63 -5.12 9.00
N SER A 141 -10.57 -4.23 8.01
CA SER A 141 -11.63 -3.26 7.72
C SER A 141 -12.97 -3.93 7.38
N VAL A 142 -12.94 -5.01 6.58
CA VAL A 142 -14.14 -5.81 6.27
C VAL A 142 -14.66 -6.54 7.52
N PHE A 143 -13.78 -7.05 8.38
CA PHE A 143 -14.20 -7.69 9.64
C PHE A 143 -14.87 -6.69 10.59
N ILE A 144 -14.34 -5.47 10.71
CA ILE A 144 -14.94 -4.41 11.53
C ILE A 144 -16.34 -4.06 11.02
N SER A 145 -16.55 -4.04 9.69
CA SER A 145 -17.87 -3.78 9.12
C SER A 145 -18.88 -4.87 9.47
N TRP A 146 -18.45 -6.12 9.66
CA TRP A 146 -19.33 -7.20 10.14
C TRP A 146 -19.61 -7.15 11.63
N ILE A 147 -18.64 -6.70 12.45
CA ILE A 147 -18.84 -6.55 13.90
C ILE A 147 -19.97 -5.55 14.21
N ALA A 148 -20.23 -4.58 13.32
CA ALA A 148 -21.36 -3.66 13.45
C ALA A 148 -22.73 -4.36 13.51
N PHE A 149 -22.85 -5.58 12.97
CA PHE A 149 -24.05 -6.41 13.08
C PHE A 149 -24.23 -7.03 14.48
N CYS A 150 -23.13 -7.31 15.18
CA CYS A 150 -23.15 -7.94 16.50
C CYS A 150 -23.52 -6.98 17.63
N ILE A 151 -23.37 -5.67 17.42
CA ILE A 151 -23.73 -4.64 18.40
C ILE A 151 -25.26 -4.56 18.51
N ASP A 152 -25.83 -4.16 19.63
CA ASP A 152 -27.29 -4.03 19.82
C ASP A 152 -27.94 -2.92 18.97
N THR A 153 -29.22 -3.08 18.58
CA THR A 153 -29.91 -2.15 17.64
C THR A 153 -30.20 -0.77 18.22
N LYS A 154 -30.09 -0.63 19.54
CA LYS A 154 -30.37 0.61 20.27
C LYS A 154 -29.33 1.71 20.04
N ALA A 155 -28.12 1.35 19.61
CA ALA A 155 -27.01 2.26 19.36
C ALA A 155 -26.73 2.47 17.86
N LEU A 156 -27.74 2.88 17.09
CA LEU A 156 -27.63 3.23 15.67
C LEU A 156 -26.45 4.17 15.31
N PRO A 157 -26.17 5.27 16.05
CA PRO A 157 -25.07 6.16 15.69
C PRO A 157 -23.70 5.48 15.75
N ALA A 158 -23.47 4.58 16.71
CA ALA A 158 -22.19 3.87 16.83
C ALA A 158 -21.93 2.97 15.62
N ARG A 159 -22.95 2.25 15.14
CA ARG A 159 -22.82 1.35 13.99
C ARG A 159 -22.50 2.09 12.68
N ILE A 160 -23.17 3.23 12.45
CA ILE A 160 -22.94 4.05 11.24
C ILE A 160 -21.51 4.60 11.23
N VAL A 161 -21.03 5.11 12.36
CA VAL A 161 -19.67 5.65 12.48
C VAL A 161 -18.62 4.56 12.20
N LEU A 162 -18.80 3.34 12.70
CA LEU A 162 -17.88 2.23 12.43
C LEU A 162 -17.82 1.87 10.93
N GLY A 163 -18.96 1.78 10.26
CA GLY A 163 -19.02 1.46 8.83
C GLY A 163 -18.43 2.57 7.94
N VAL A 164 -18.77 3.83 8.21
CA VAL A 164 -18.25 4.99 7.45
C VAL A 164 -16.74 5.16 7.68
N ASN A 165 -16.25 5.00 8.91
CA ASN A 165 -14.82 5.08 9.20
C ASN A 165 -14.04 3.96 8.49
N SER A 166 -14.60 2.75 8.41
CA SER A 166 -14.01 1.62 7.68
C SER A 166 -13.90 1.91 6.17
N LEU A 167 -14.95 2.52 5.58
CA LEU A 167 -14.95 2.93 4.17
C LEU A 167 -13.92 4.04 3.90
N MET A 168 -13.82 5.03 4.80
CA MET A 168 -12.84 6.10 4.71
C MET A 168 -11.40 5.56 4.79
N SER A 169 -11.14 4.65 5.73
CA SER A 169 -9.84 3.98 5.89
C SER A 169 -9.48 3.18 4.63
N LEU A 170 -10.43 2.44 4.06
CA LEU A 170 -10.21 1.68 2.82
C LEU A 170 -9.90 2.60 1.62
N THR A 171 -10.60 3.73 1.52
CA THR A 171 -10.36 4.73 0.47
C THR A 171 -8.98 5.38 0.61
N PHE A 172 -8.56 5.68 1.84
CA PHE A 172 -7.22 6.21 2.12
C PHE A 172 -6.12 5.21 1.74
N GLN A 173 -6.29 3.93 2.10
CA GLN A 173 -5.36 2.87 1.71
C GLN A 173 -5.29 2.73 0.19
N PHE A 174 -6.42 2.76 -0.52
CA PHE A 174 -6.44 2.76 -1.99
C PHE A 174 -5.62 3.90 -2.59
N GLY A 175 -5.76 5.12 -2.03
CA GLY A 175 -4.97 6.27 -2.45
C GLY A 175 -3.46 6.08 -2.23
N ASN A 176 -3.05 5.47 -1.12
CA ASN A 176 -1.64 5.18 -0.86
C ASN A 176 -1.07 4.15 -1.85
N ILE A 177 -1.85 3.12 -2.18
CA ILE A 177 -1.46 2.09 -3.16
C ILE A 177 -1.23 2.76 -4.51
N ILE A 178 -2.19 3.55 -5.01
CA ILE A 178 -2.08 4.23 -6.32
C ILE A 178 -0.87 5.16 -6.37
N ARG A 179 -0.51 5.83 -5.27
CA ARG A 179 0.68 6.70 -5.23
C ARG A 179 1.99 5.94 -5.23
N SER A 180 2.00 4.74 -4.66
CA SER A 180 3.20 3.90 -4.60
C SER A 180 3.49 3.13 -5.89
N LEU A 181 2.51 3.05 -6.80
CA LEU A 181 2.65 2.38 -8.10
C LEU A 181 2.62 3.39 -9.26
N PRO A 182 3.30 3.10 -10.38
CA PRO A 182 3.11 3.89 -11.59
C PRO A 182 1.65 3.78 -12.06
N PRO A 183 1.04 4.90 -12.52
CA PRO A 183 -0.32 4.87 -13.03
C PRO A 183 -0.36 4.04 -14.31
N VAL A 184 -1.19 3.00 -14.31
CA VAL A 184 -1.49 2.16 -15.47
C VAL A 184 -2.98 2.22 -15.77
N SER A 185 -3.34 2.17 -17.05
CA SER A 185 -4.72 2.33 -17.53
C SER A 185 -5.56 1.05 -17.47
N TYR A 186 -4.94 -0.10 -17.24
CA TYR A 186 -5.61 -1.39 -17.16
C TYR A 186 -5.91 -1.82 -15.72
N ILE A 187 -6.82 -2.78 -15.59
CA ILE A 187 -7.28 -3.32 -14.30
C ILE A 187 -6.18 -4.24 -13.73
N LYS A 188 -5.81 -4.00 -12.47
CA LYS A 188 -4.89 -4.84 -11.72
C LYS A 188 -5.64 -5.78 -10.78
N ALA A 189 -5.05 -6.92 -10.44
CA ALA A 189 -5.63 -7.86 -9.48
C ALA A 189 -5.94 -7.19 -8.12
N ILE A 190 -5.10 -6.25 -7.68
CA ILE A 190 -5.36 -5.46 -6.48
C ILE A 190 -6.60 -4.56 -6.61
N ASP A 191 -6.89 -4.01 -7.78
CA ASP A 191 -8.06 -3.15 -7.98
C ASP A 191 -9.35 -3.98 -7.78
N ILE A 192 -9.37 -5.21 -8.31
CA ILE A 192 -10.48 -6.15 -8.14
C ILE A 192 -10.70 -6.50 -6.67
N TRP A 193 -9.61 -6.77 -5.93
CA TRP A 193 -9.68 -7.02 -4.48
C TRP A 193 -10.27 -5.81 -3.74
N MET A 194 -9.79 -4.60 -4.04
CA MET A 194 -10.26 -3.38 -3.40
C MET A 194 -11.73 -3.10 -3.71
N PHE A 195 -12.18 -3.26 -4.97
CA PHE A 195 -13.59 -3.13 -5.32
C PHE A 195 -14.47 -4.14 -4.58
N THR A 196 -13.98 -5.37 -4.41
CA THR A 196 -14.68 -6.42 -3.66
C THR A 196 -14.84 -6.02 -2.19
N CYS A 197 -13.78 -5.55 -1.54
CA CYS A 197 -13.84 -5.06 -0.16
C CYS A 197 -14.78 -3.85 0.00
N VAL A 198 -14.74 -2.89 -0.93
CA VAL A 198 -15.66 -1.73 -0.94
C VAL A 198 -17.11 -2.20 -1.07
N ALA A 199 -17.39 -3.15 -1.97
CA ALA A 199 -18.73 -3.69 -2.17
C ALA A 199 -19.27 -4.38 -0.90
N PHE A 200 -18.43 -5.14 -0.18
CA PHE A 200 -18.81 -5.76 1.09
C PHE A 200 -19.14 -4.73 2.18
N ILE A 201 -18.31 -3.70 2.34
CA ILE A 201 -18.57 -2.63 3.32
C ILE A 201 -19.85 -1.88 2.94
N PHE A 202 -20.04 -1.56 1.66
CA PHE A 202 -21.24 -0.89 1.18
C PHE A 202 -22.51 -1.73 1.40
N ALA A 203 -22.45 -3.04 1.15
CA ALA A 203 -23.55 -3.96 1.45
C ALA A 203 -23.90 -3.97 2.96
N SER A 204 -22.89 -3.89 3.84
CA SER A 204 -23.15 -3.78 5.28
C SER A 204 -23.84 -2.47 5.67
N LEU A 205 -23.50 -1.36 5.02
CA LEU A 205 -24.18 -0.07 5.25
C LEU A 205 -25.63 -0.10 4.74
N LEU A 206 -25.90 -0.77 3.62
CA LEU A 206 -27.27 -0.94 3.10
C LEU A 206 -28.13 -1.77 4.04
N GLU A 207 -27.58 -2.84 4.62
CA GLU A 207 -28.27 -3.64 5.64
C GLU A 207 -28.63 -2.77 6.86
N LEU A 208 -27.68 -1.98 7.36
CA LEU A 208 -27.92 -1.08 8.49
C LEU A 208 -29.00 -0.04 8.19
N ALA A 209 -29.02 0.50 6.96
CA ALA A 209 -30.05 1.42 6.52
C ALA A 209 -31.44 0.74 6.48
N PHE A 210 -31.49 -0.51 6.05
CA PHE A 210 -32.73 -1.31 6.03
C PHE A 210 -33.25 -1.59 7.45
N VAL A 211 -32.37 -2.02 8.38
CA VAL A 211 -32.74 -2.24 9.79
C VAL A 211 -33.23 -0.96 10.45
N ALA A 212 -32.54 0.16 10.23
CA ALA A 212 -32.93 1.46 10.77
C ALA A 212 -34.29 1.94 10.23
N TYR A 213 -34.59 1.65 8.96
CA TYR A 213 -35.90 1.95 8.37
C TYR A 213 -37.02 1.15 9.04
N GLN A 214 -36.79 -0.14 9.27
CA GLN A 214 -37.79 -1.01 9.91
C GLN A 214 -38.03 -0.62 11.38
N ASP A 215 -36.98 -0.27 12.12
CA ASP A 215 -37.11 0.19 13.51
C ASP A 215 -37.93 1.50 13.61
N LYS A 216 -37.65 2.48 12.73
CA LYS A 216 -38.46 3.71 12.63
C LYS A 216 -39.93 3.41 12.32
N LYS A 217 -40.22 2.45 11.44
CA LYS A 217 -41.60 2.06 11.10
C LYS A 217 -42.34 1.46 12.30
N LEU A 218 -41.65 0.69 13.15
CA LEU A 218 -42.23 0.14 14.39
C LEU A 218 -42.50 1.25 15.41
N LEU A 219 -41.59 2.20 15.60
CA LEU A 219 -41.79 3.34 16.50
C LEU A 219 -42.99 4.21 16.06
N LEU A 220 -43.15 4.46 14.76
CA LEU A 220 -44.31 5.20 14.22
C LEU A 220 -45.64 4.46 14.43
N LYS A 221 -45.64 3.11 14.30
CA LYS A 221 -46.83 2.29 14.56
C LYS A 221 -47.20 2.26 16.05
N SER A 222 -46.20 2.25 16.94
CA SER A 222 -46.40 2.33 18.40
C SER A 222 -46.94 3.71 18.83
N ASN A 223 -46.47 4.80 18.22
CA ASN A 223 -46.89 6.16 18.59
C ASN A 223 -48.38 6.42 18.26
N LYS A 224 -48.93 5.75 17.24
CA LYS A 224 -50.37 5.77 16.94
C LYS A 224 -51.26 5.20 18.07
N SER A 225 -50.72 4.44 19.02
CA SER A 225 -51.49 3.81 20.11
C SER A 225 -51.27 4.44 21.50
N GLY A 226 -50.36 5.41 21.66
CA GLY A 226 -49.95 5.96 22.98
C GLY A 226 -49.58 7.45 22.95
N ASN A 227 -50.35 8.24 22.20
CA ASN A 227 -49.89 9.46 21.55
C ASN A 227 -49.80 10.74 22.41
N THR A 228 -49.38 10.73 23.68
CA THR A 228 -49.29 12.03 24.39
C THR A 228 -48.16 12.21 25.41
N LEU A 229 -47.74 11.21 26.17
CA LEU A 229 -46.86 11.50 27.33
C LEU A 229 -45.35 11.23 27.14
N TYR A 230 -44.96 10.29 26.29
CA TYR A 230 -43.55 9.83 26.20
C TYR A 230 -42.73 10.42 25.05
N ALA A 231 -43.39 10.97 24.03
CA ALA A 231 -42.73 11.51 22.84
C ALA A 231 -42.00 12.85 23.11
N ILE A 232 -42.42 13.62 24.12
CA ILE A 232 -41.82 14.91 24.47
C ILE A 232 -40.57 14.74 25.36
N LEU A 233 -40.55 13.76 26.27
CA LEU A 233 -39.46 13.57 27.23
C LEU A 233 -38.23 12.82 26.69
N SER A 234 -38.38 12.02 25.62
CA SER A 234 -37.26 11.26 25.04
C SER A 234 -36.51 12.03 23.96
N PHE A 235 -37.19 12.95 23.24
CA PHE A 235 -36.56 13.77 22.22
C PHE A 235 -35.54 14.78 22.81
N MET A 236 -35.77 15.26 24.04
CA MET A 236 -34.82 16.12 24.78
C MET A 236 -33.54 15.40 25.24
N LYS A 237 -33.47 14.07 25.22
CA LYS A 237 -32.25 13.32 25.59
C LYS A 237 -31.34 12.96 24.42
N TYR A 238 -31.81 13.15 23.19
CA TYR A 238 -31.11 12.71 21.97
C TYR A 238 -30.27 13.82 21.32
N PHE A 239 -30.28 15.05 21.86
CA PHE A 239 -29.71 16.23 21.20
C PHE A 239 -28.70 17.04 22.04
N ASP A 240 -27.93 16.40 22.93
CA ASP A 240 -26.78 17.06 23.57
C ASP A 240 -25.47 16.30 23.31
N PRO A 241 -24.62 16.80 22.39
CA PRO A 241 -23.24 16.33 22.22
C PRO A 241 -22.25 17.02 23.18
N PHE A 242 -22.70 17.82 24.16
CA PHE A 242 -21.81 18.70 24.94
C PHE A 242 -22.26 18.94 26.42
N ALA A 243 -22.72 17.90 27.14
CA ALA A 243 -23.14 18.02 28.55
C ALA A 243 -22.15 17.45 29.58
N GLU A 244 -20.85 17.44 29.28
CA GLU A 244 -19.80 17.54 30.30
C GLU A 244 -19.34 19.00 30.31
N ILE A 245 -19.89 19.81 31.22
CA ILE A 245 -19.30 21.01 31.87
C ILE A 245 -20.44 21.70 32.66
N ASN A 246 -20.41 21.54 33.99
CA ASN A 246 -21.06 22.33 35.05
C ASN A 246 -22.60 22.36 35.21
N GLY A 247 -23.08 21.92 36.40
CA GLY A 247 -24.26 22.53 37.05
C GLY A 247 -25.24 21.60 37.80
N SER A 248 -24.94 21.29 39.06
CA SER A 248 -25.80 20.54 40.01
C SER A 248 -27.15 21.20 40.36
N PRO A 249 -28.16 20.41 40.76
CA PRO A 249 -28.89 20.71 42.00
C PRO A 249 -29.13 19.44 42.85
N ARG A 250 -28.08 18.70 43.20
CA ARG A 250 -28.14 17.63 44.23
C ARG A 250 -27.70 18.06 45.63
N LEU A 251 -27.27 19.31 45.82
CA LEU A 251 -26.76 19.80 47.12
C LEU A 251 -27.85 20.31 48.09
N ARG A 252 -29.09 20.57 47.65
CA ARG A 252 -30.13 21.17 48.53
C ARG A 252 -30.93 20.19 49.39
N GLN A 253 -30.62 18.89 49.32
CA GLN A 253 -31.33 17.86 50.09
C GLN A 253 -30.42 17.05 51.01
N GLN A 254 -29.10 17.17 50.84
CA GLN A 254 -28.11 16.52 51.69
C GLN A 254 -27.78 17.35 52.94
N GLU A 255 -27.94 18.68 52.89
CA GLU A 255 -27.76 19.57 54.05
C GLU A 255 -28.84 19.37 55.12
N ARG A 256 -30.10 19.12 54.75
CA ARG A 256 -31.20 18.89 55.72
C ARG A 256 -31.19 17.52 56.42
N CYS A 257 -30.43 16.55 55.89
CA CYS A 257 -30.27 15.24 56.53
C CYS A 257 -28.99 15.14 57.39
N LEU A 258 -27.98 15.99 57.17
CA LEU A 258 -26.77 16.03 57.99
C LEU A 258 -26.93 16.85 59.28
N GLU A 259 -27.82 17.86 59.32
CA GLU A 259 -28.09 18.65 60.55
C GLU A 259 -28.87 17.88 61.63
N ARG A 260 -29.52 16.75 61.30
CA ARG A 260 -30.29 15.93 62.27
C ARG A 260 -29.53 14.75 62.87
N ARG A 261 -28.26 14.51 62.50
CA ARG A 261 -27.51 13.32 62.93
C ARG A 261 -26.16 13.61 63.60
N LYS A 262 -25.84 14.87 63.90
CA LYS A 262 -24.63 15.27 64.66
C LYS A 262 -24.91 16.07 65.94
N THR A 263 -26.18 16.27 66.30
CA THR A 263 -26.57 16.76 67.64
C THR A 263 -26.45 15.70 68.73
N ASP A 264 -26.13 14.44 68.40
CA ASP A 264 -26.31 13.32 69.33
C ASP A 264 -25.02 12.58 69.72
N ASP A 265 -23.83 13.05 69.32
CA ASP A 265 -22.55 12.55 69.85
C ASP A 265 -21.72 13.69 70.46
N VAL A 266 -21.90 13.85 71.77
CA VAL A 266 -21.19 14.78 72.65
C VAL A 266 -19.77 14.28 72.92
N GLY A 267 -18.79 15.10 72.55
CA GLY A 267 -17.64 15.49 73.38
C GLY A 267 -16.47 14.52 73.60
N PHE A 268 -15.30 14.84 73.04
CA PHE A 268 -14.09 15.10 73.83
C PHE A 268 -12.98 15.75 72.99
N SER A 269 -12.09 16.47 73.68
CA SER A 269 -11.28 17.60 73.23
C SER A 269 -9.84 17.24 72.81
N VAL A 270 -9.11 18.27 72.32
CA VAL A 270 -7.65 18.52 72.37
C VAL A 270 -6.85 18.44 71.04
N ASP A 271 -6.71 19.62 70.41
CA ASP A 271 -5.48 20.44 70.25
C ASP A 271 -4.21 19.97 69.47
N LYS A 272 -3.63 20.96 68.77
CA LYS A 272 -2.24 21.14 68.26
C LYS A 272 -1.78 20.67 66.86
N SER A 273 -1.62 21.68 65.99
CA SER A 273 -0.36 22.16 65.38
C SER A 273 0.48 21.34 64.38
N TYR A 274 0.94 22.07 63.34
CA TYR A 274 2.21 22.01 62.59
C TYR A 274 2.34 21.25 61.24
N LEU A 275 2.63 22.09 60.22
CA LEU A 275 3.67 22.02 59.17
C LEU A 275 3.63 20.98 58.03
N SER A 276 3.76 21.52 56.81
CA SER A 276 4.24 20.97 55.54
C SER A 276 5.65 20.32 55.66
N PRO A 277 6.25 19.70 54.62
CA PRO A 277 6.16 19.97 53.16
C PRO A 277 5.45 18.90 52.33
#